data_AF-A0A363SZI7-F1
#
_entry.id   AF-A0A363SZI7-F1
#
_cell.length_a   1.000
_cell.length_b   1.000
_cell.length_c   1.000
_cell.angle_alpha   90.00
_cell.angle_beta   90.00
_cell.angle_gamma   90.00
#
_symmetry.space_group_name_H-M   'P 1'
#
loop_
_entity.id
_entity.type
_entity.pdbx_description
1 polymer ?
#
loop_
_entity_poly.entity_id
_entity_poly.type
_entity_poly.pdbx_seq_one_letter_code
_entity_poly.pdbx_strand_id
1 'polypeptide(L)' 'MPSWLGGPELLIVLVIVILIFGVGRIANIGGELGKGISAFRKGLKGDEEPKPTEEEKKEGQG' A
#
# COMPACT_ATOMS: atom_id res chain seq x y z
N MET A 1 -23.75 8.82 -23.04
CA MET A 1 -23.82 9.14 -21.60
C MET A 1 -22.59 9.99 -21.28
N PRO A 2 -22.71 11.17 -20.65
CA PRO A 2 -21.61 12.13 -20.54
C PRO A 2 -20.47 11.61 -19.65
N SER A 3 -19.22 11.79 -20.07
CA SER A 3 -17.98 11.35 -19.43
C SER A 3 -17.61 12.09 -18.13
N TRP A 4 -18.60 12.54 -17.35
CA TRP A 4 -18.45 13.43 -16.19
C TRP A 4 -18.63 12.71 -14.85
N LEU A 5 -18.24 11.43 -14.77
CA LEU A 5 -18.27 10.70 -13.51
C LEU A 5 -17.05 9.80 -13.42
N GLY A 6 -16.07 10.26 -12.65
CA GLY A 6 -15.37 9.31 -11.76
C GLY A 6 -13.86 9.28 -11.83
N GLY A 7 -13.22 9.96 -12.79
CA GLY A 7 -11.76 10.02 -12.82
C GLY A 7 -11.21 11.09 -11.87
N PRO A 8 -11.39 12.39 -12.19
CA PRO A 8 -10.76 13.47 -11.44
C PRO A 8 -11.31 13.66 -10.02
N GLU A 9 -12.61 13.47 -9.80
CA GLU A 9 -13.24 13.68 -8.50
C GLU A 9 -12.74 12.67 -7.45
N LEU A 10 -12.57 11.40 -7.83
CA LEU A 10 -12.00 10.38 -6.95
C LEU A 10 -10.55 10.69 -6.60
N LEU A 11 -9.79 11.24 -7.54
CA LEU A 11 -8.39 11.63 -7.30
C LEU A 11 -8.31 12.80 -6.30
N ILE A 12 -9.20 13.79 -6.41
CA ILE A 12 -9.28 14.91 -5.46
C ILE A 12 -9.61 14.41 -4.05
N VAL A 13 -10.61 13.52 -3.92
CA VAL A 13 -10.97 12.93 -2.62
C VAL A 13 -9.80 12.13 -2.05
N LEU A 14 -9.11 11.34 -2.87
CA LEU A 14 -7.93 10.58 -2.45
C LEU A 14 -6.82 11.49 -1.92
N VAL A 15 -6.56 12.62 -2.58
CA VAL A 15 -5.57 13.60 -2.12
C VAL A 15 -5.96 14.18 -0.76
N ILE A 16 -7.22 14.55 -0.56
CA ILE A 16 -7.71 15.06 0.73
C ILE A 16 -7.53 14.03 1.86
N VAL A 17 -7.87 12.77 1.59
CA VAL A 17 -7.65 11.68 2.56
C VAL A 17 -6.17 11.54 2.91
N ILE A 18 -5.27 11.57 1.91
CA ILE A 18 -3.83 11.51 2.15
C ILE A 18 -3.34 12.70 2.97
N LEU A 19 -3.88 13.91 2.77
CA LEU A 19 -3.52 15.09 3.56
C LEU A 19 -3.97 14.99 5.02
N ILE A 20 -5.18 14.46 5.28
CA ILE A 20 -5.72 14.30 6.64
C ILE A 20 -4.97 13.20 7.41
N PHE A 21 -4.79 12.05 6.78
CA PHE A 21 -4.17 10.90 7.42
C PHE A 21 -2.64 10.96 7.40
N GLY A 22 -2.07 11.69 6.45
CA GLY A 22 -0.64 11.77 6.18
C GLY A 22 -0.10 10.57 5.38
N VAL A 23 0.89 10.83 4.53
CA VAL A 23 1.55 9.79 3.71
C VAL A 23 2.22 8.70 4.55
N GLY A 24 2.80 9.05 5.70
CA GLY A 24 3.49 8.10 6.58
C GLY A 24 2.55 7.09 7.24
N ARG A 25 1.37 7.52 7.68
CA ARG A 25 0.37 6.63 8.29
C ARG A 25 -0.21 5.67 7.25
N ILE A 26 -0.50 6.16 6.04
CA ILE A 26 -0.99 5.33 4.93
C ILE A 26 0.08 4.31 4.51
N ALA A 27 1.35 4.71 4.40
CA ALA A 27 2.44 3.81 4.06
C ALA A 27 2.67 2.73 5.13
N ASN A 28 2.58 3.09 6.42
CA ASN A 28 2.74 2.14 7.52
C ASN A 28 1.65 1.06 7.50
N ILE A 29 0.38 1.48 7.39
CA ILE A 29 -0.77 0.56 7.29
C ILE A 29 -0.68 -0.27 6.00
N GLY A 30 -0.37 0.37 4.86
CA GLY A 30 -0.21 -0.30 3.58
C GLY A 30 0.92 -1.34 3.58
N GLY A 31 2.02 -1.07 4.28
CA GLY A 31 3.14 -2.00 4.43
C GLY A 31 2.75 -3.25 5.24
N GLU A 32 2.04 -3.08 6.35
CA GLU A 32 1.53 -4.20 7.16
C GLU A 32 0.50 -5.05 6.40
N LEU A 33 -0.47 -4.39 5.74
CA LEU A 33 -1.46 -5.06 4.90
C LEU A 33 -0.81 -5.76 3.71
N GLY A 34 0.18 -5.13 3.08
CA GLY A 34 0.93 -5.68 1.94
C GLY A 34 1.68 -6.95 2.30
N LYS A 35 2.32 -7.00 3.48
CA LYS A 35 2.97 -8.21 4.01
C LYS A 35 1.97 -9.34 4.20
N GLY A 36 0.79 -9.06 4.77
CA GLY A 36 -0.29 -10.04 4.95
C GLY A 36 -0.84 -10.56 3.62
N ILE A 37 -1.13 -9.67 2.67
CA ILE A 37 -1.60 -10.04 1.32
C ILE A 37 -0.53 -10.83 0.57
N SER A 38 0.75 -10.47 0.71
CA SER A 38 1.88 -11.20 0.11
C SER A 38 1.97 -12.62 0.66
N ALA A 39 1.91 -12.79 1.98
CA ALA A 39 1.88 -14.10 2.63
C ALA A 39 0.67 -14.93 2.20
N PHE A 40 -0.52 -14.32 2.11
CA PHE A 40 -1.73 -14.97 1.62
C PHE A 40 -1.59 -15.43 0.17
N ARG A 41 -1.06 -14.57 -0.72
CA ARG A 41 -0.78 -14.93 -2.12
C ARG A 41 0.24 -16.06 -2.25
N LYS A 42 1.27 -16.08 -1.41
CA LYS A 42 2.26 -17.17 -1.37
C LYS A 42 1.62 -18.49 -0.93
N GLY A 43 0.80 -18.47 0.12
CA GLY A 43 0.08 -19.65 0.60
C GLY A 43 -0.90 -20.24 -0.43
N LEU A 44 -1.56 -19.37 -1.23
CA LEU A 44 -2.46 -19.82 -2.31
C LEU A 44 -1.73 -20.39 -3.54
N LYS A 45 -0.48 -19.97 -3.80
CA LYS A 45 0.29 -20.43 -4.96
C LYS A 45 1.02 -21.76 -4.74
N GLY A 46 1.07 -22.26 -3.50
CA GLY A 46 1.88 -23.43 -3.16
C GLY A 46 3.38 -23.13 -3.23
N ASP A 47 4.19 -24.05 -2.71
CA ASP A 47 5.62 -23.93 -2.36
C ASP A 47 6.61 -23.74 -3.54
N GLU A 48 6.28 -22.89 -4.52
CA GLU A 48 7.27 -22.33 -5.45
C GLU A 48 7.80 -21.01 -4.86
N GLU A 49 8.90 -21.12 -4.10
CA GLU A 49 9.64 -20.01 -3.47
C GLU A 49 9.97 -18.86 -4.45
N PRO A 50 9.91 -17.59 -3.99
CA PRO A 50 11.12 -17.02 -3.38
C PRO A 50 10.94 -16.48 -1.94
N LYS A 51 11.95 -16.78 -1.11
CA LYS A 51 12.31 -16.16 0.19
C LYS A 51 12.78 -14.68 0.02
N PRO A 52 13.19 -14.02 1.11
CA PRO A 52 12.44 -13.09 1.94
C PRO A 52 12.54 -11.63 1.44
N THR A 53 11.47 -10.84 1.57
CA THR A 53 11.60 -9.37 1.54
C THR A 53 12.08 -8.94 2.92
N GLU A 54 13.40 -8.99 3.11
CA GLU A 54 14.10 -8.26 4.16
C GLU A 54 14.25 -6.81 3.68
N GLU A 55 13.36 -5.92 4.13
CA GLU A 55 13.64 -4.49 4.12
C GLU A 55 14.01 -4.07 5.54
N GLU A 56 15.32 -4.18 5.77
CA GLU A 56 16.19 -3.14 6.32
C GLU A 56 15.48 -2.03 7.11
N LYS A 57 15.61 -2.17 8.44
CA LYS A 57 15.84 -1.09 9.39
C LYS A 57 16.65 0.07 8.77
N LYS A 58 16.00 1.21 8.56
CA LYS A 58 16.59 2.54 8.79
C LYS A 58 15.68 3.27 9.77
N GLU A 59 15.92 3.19 11.07
CA GLU A 59 16.93 3.97 11.80
C GLU A 59 17.02 5.42 11.30
N GLY A 60 16.47 6.33 12.10
CA GLY A 60 16.88 7.72 12.04
C GLY A 60 18.35 7.85 12.46
N GLN A 61 19.13 8.54 11.64
CA GLN A 61 20.25 9.39 12.07
C GLN A 61 20.72 10.21 10.85
N GLY A 62 20.74 11.53 11.04
CA GLY A 62 21.05 12.54 10.03
C GLY A 62 20.26 13.81 10.31
#